data_AF-A0A0S4TKY2-F1
#
_entry.id   AF-A0A0S4TKY2-F1
#
_cell.length_a   1.000
_cell.length_b   1.000
_cell.length_c   1.000
_cell.angle_alpha   90.00
_cell.angle_beta   90.00
_cell.angle_gamma   90.00
#
_symmetry.space_group_name_H-M   'P 1'
#
loop_
_entity.id
_entity.type
_entity.pdbx_description
1 polymer ?
#
loop_
_entity_poly.entity_id
_entity_poly.type
_entity_poly.pdbx_seq_one_letter_code
_entity_poly.pdbx_strand_id
1 'polypeptide(L)'
;MFCSSLDDHELLAKFNFVQPVNLTGVSFKLLEKDVIEGFGPKKIKLFADATSYSIGDAEIENGTQEFELTKSQLISGECIDLKMVKFKNVNFIQIYISENYGNENTRIGRINIYGEKGDFVDITKWKPYREEKPPLS
;
A
#
# COMPACT_ATOMS: atom_id res chain seq x y z
N MET A 1 -3.07 3.07 -20.27
CA MET A 1 -2.41 4.23 -19.64
C MET A 1 -1.44 3.66 -18.62
N PHE A 2 -0.14 3.95 -18.76
CA PHE A 2 0.93 3.45 -17.87
C PHE A 2 1.48 4.63 -17.09
N CYS A 3 1.93 4.41 -15.86
CA CYS A 3 2.66 5.43 -15.10
C CYS A 3 4.16 5.22 -15.34
N SER A 4 4.88 6.25 -15.79
CA SER A 4 6.32 6.22 -16.07
C SER A 4 7.03 7.34 -15.32
N SER A 5 8.20 7.05 -14.75
CA SER A 5 9.13 8.09 -14.31
C SER A 5 9.67 8.86 -15.52
N LEU A 6 9.97 10.16 -15.35
CA LEU A 6 10.33 11.04 -16.47
C LEU A 6 11.82 11.01 -16.81
N ASP A 7 12.73 10.73 -15.85
CA ASP A 7 14.18 10.65 -16.11
C ASP A 7 14.96 9.90 -15.00
N ASP A 8 14.31 9.08 -14.17
CA ASP A 8 14.96 8.37 -13.06
C ASP A 8 14.37 6.97 -12.86
N HIS A 9 15.16 6.06 -12.28
CA HIS A 9 14.69 4.72 -11.90
C HIS A 9 13.73 4.75 -10.71
N GLU A 10 13.68 5.85 -9.98
CA GLU A 10 12.84 6.03 -8.81
C GLU A 10 11.42 6.51 -9.17
N LEU A 11 10.44 6.05 -8.39
CA LEU A 11 9.06 6.49 -8.53
C LEU A 11 8.37 6.55 -7.17
N LEU A 12 7.64 7.64 -6.92
CA LEU A 12 6.83 7.81 -5.72
C LEU A 12 5.38 8.09 -6.09
N ALA A 13 4.47 7.24 -5.62
CA ALA A 13 3.04 7.38 -5.85
C ALA A 13 2.28 7.43 -4.52
N LYS A 14 1.42 8.45 -4.36
CA LYS A 14 0.58 8.62 -3.17
C LYS A 14 -0.89 8.34 -3.50
N PHE A 15 -1.51 7.45 -2.73
CA PHE A 15 -2.93 7.11 -2.83
C PHE A 15 -3.63 7.51 -1.55
N ASN A 16 -4.61 8.42 -1.65
CA ASN A 16 -5.43 8.84 -0.52
C ASN A 16 -6.77 8.11 -0.57
N PHE A 17 -7.23 7.64 0.59
CA PHE A 17 -8.53 7.00 0.75
C PHE A 17 -9.55 8.01 1.28
N VAL A 18 -10.79 7.93 0.80
CA VAL A 18 -11.88 8.82 1.24
C VAL A 18 -12.26 8.54 2.70
N GLN A 19 -12.15 7.28 3.11
CA GLN A 19 -12.35 6.82 4.48
C GLN A 19 -11.17 5.93 4.87
N PRO A 20 -10.79 5.86 6.15
CA PRO A 20 -9.77 4.95 6.62
C PRO A 20 -10.07 3.49 6.25
N VAL A 21 -9.04 2.78 5.79
CA VAL A 21 -9.13 1.38 5.35
C VAL A 21 -8.09 0.52 6.06
N ASN A 22 -8.40 -0.77 6.24
CA ASN A 22 -7.43 -1.77 6.66
C ASN A 22 -6.86 -2.44 5.41
N LEU A 23 -5.57 -2.26 5.15
CA LEU A 23 -4.93 -2.86 3.97
C LEU A 23 -4.44 -4.27 4.28
N THR A 24 -4.69 -5.18 3.34
CA THR A 24 -4.39 -6.60 3.46
C THR A 24 -3.35 -7.06 2.44
N GLY A 25 -3.29 -6.40 1.29
CA GLY A 25 -2.35 -6.78 0.24
C GLY A 25 -2.14 -5.70 -0.80
N VAL A 26 -1.08 -5.85 -1.60
CA VAL A 26 -0.83 -5.06 -2.81
C VAL A 26 -0.35 -5.96 -3.93
N SER A 27 -0.68 -5.63 -5.17
CA SER A 27 -0.12 -6.32 -6.33
C SER A 27 0.31 -5.33 -7.39
N PHE A 28 1.40 -5.65 -8.08
CA PHE A 28 1.94 -4.86 -9.17
C PHE A 28 1.93 -5.71 -10.42
N LYS A 29 1.39 -5.19 -11.51
CA LYS A 29 1.34 -5.87 -12.79
C LYS A 29 1.93 -5.02 -13.90
N LEU A 30 2.73 -5.65 -14.74
CA LEU A 30 3.32 -5.06 -15.92
C LEU A 30 3.24 -6.08 -17.07
N LEU A 31 3.30 -5.59 -18.32
CA LEU A 31 3.35 -6.47 -19.48
C LEU A 31 4.68 -7.22 -19.49
N GLU A 32 4.64 -8.50 -19.86
CA GLU A 32 5.81 -9.38 -19.88
C GLU A 32 6.99 -8.79 -20.69
N LYS A 33 6.71 -8.19 -21.85
CA LYS A 33 7.73 -7.49 -22.65
C LYS A 33 8.52 -6.45 -21.85
N ASP A 34 7.83 -5.63 -21.06
CA ASP A 34 8.44 -4.54 -20.30
C ASP A 34 9.19 -5.09 -19.07
N VAL A 35 8.73 -6.22 -18.51
CA VAL A 35 9.44 -6.94 -17.42
C VAL A 35 10.74 -7.57 -17.94
N ILE A 36 10.73 -8.13 -19.14
CA ILE A 36 11.92 -8.69 -19.80
C ILE A 36 12.93 -7.58 -20.08
N GLU A 37 12.46 -6.44 -20.60
CA GLU A 37 13.28 -5.24 -20.89
C GLU A 37 13.77 -4.52 -19.62
N GLY A 38 13.31 -4.92 -18.43
CA GLY A 38 13.85 -4.44 -17.15
C GLY A 38 13.14 -3.21 -16.56
N PHE A 39 12.03 -2.75 -17.16
CA PHE A 39 11.27 -1.59 -16.67
C PHE A 39 10.50 -1.84 -15.38
N GLY A 40 10.34 -3.10 -14.99
CA GLY A 40 9.55 -3.50 -13.83
C GLY A 40 10.18 -3.07 -12.50
N PRO A 41 9.38 -2.67 -11.51
CA PRO A 41 9.89 -2.33 -10.18
C PRO A 41 10.39 -3.58 -9.46
N LYS A 42 11.54 -3.45 -8.81
CA LYS A 42 12.20 -4.53 -8.07
C LYS A 42 12.10 -4.30 -6.57
N LYS A 43 12.60 -3.17 -6.06
CA LYS A 43 12.55 -2.82 -4.63
C LYS A 43 11.46 -1.82 -4.36
N ILE A 44 10.57 -2.15 -3.42
CA ILE A 44 9.42 -1.32 -3.05
C ILE A 44 9.41 -1.08 -1.55
N LYS A 45 9.21 0.19 -1.18
CA LYS A 45 8.89 0.62 0.18
C LYS A 45 7.47 1.15 0.24
N LEU A 46 6.72 0.74 1.24
CA LEU A 46 5.39 1.24 1.53
C LEU A 46 5.41 2.09 2.79
N PHE A 47 4.74 3.24 2.74
CA PHE A 47 4.53 4.12 3.88
C PHE A 47 3.03 4.31 4.09
N ALA A 48 2.49 3.83 5.21
CA ALA A 48 1.09 4.01 5.57
C ALA A 48 0.96 5.01 6.71
N ASP A 49 0.15 6.05 6.52
CA ASP A 49 -0.14 7.10 7.52
C ASP A 49 1.08 7.72 8.22
N ALA A 50 2.22 7.70 7.54
CA ALA A 50 3.42 8.40 7.97
C ALA A 50 3.35 9.89 7.59
N THR A 51 4.44 10.64 7.79
CA THR A 51 4.60 11.93 7.13
C THR A 51 4.60 11.72 5.60
N SER A 52 4.01 12.64 4.84
CA SER A 52 4.09 12.56 3.38
C SER A 52 5.54 12.78 2.96
N TYR A 53 6.22 11.72 2.53
CA TYR A 53 7.64 11.79 2.17
C TYR A 53 7.84 12.35 0.76
N SER A 54 8.94 13.07 0.55
CA SER A 54 9.49 13.31 -0.77
C SER A 54 10.32 12.09 -1.24
N ILE A 55 10.80 12.10 -2.48
CA ILE A 55 11.65 11.01 -3.01
C ILE A 55 12.92 10.85 -2.17
N GLY A 56 13.64 11.95 -1.90
CA GLY A 56 14.87 11.90 -1.11
C GLY A 56 14.66 11.45 0.34
N ASP A 57 13.54 11.83 0.96
CA ASP A 57 13.22 11.34 2.30
C ASP A 57 12.88 9.84 2.28
N ALA A 58 12.11 9.38 1.27
CA ALA A 58 11.70 7.99 1.15
C ALA A 58 12.88 7.02 0.87
N GLU A 59 13.95 7.53 0.26
CA GLU A 59 15.20 6.79 0.06
C GLU A 59 15.85 6.44 1.41
N ILE A 60 15.91 7.42 2.33
CA ILE A 60 16.60 7.32 3.62
C ILE A 60 15.72 6.60 4.66
N GLU A 61 14.42 6.89 4.65
CA GLU A 61 13.50 6.42 5.68
C GLU A 61 13.18 4.93 5.53
N ASN A 62 12.94 4.29 6.68
CA ASN A 62 12.50 2.90 6.72
C ASN A 62 11.00 2.83 6.42
N GLY A 63 10.62 2.05 5.42
CA GLY A 63 9.22 1.83 5.07
C GLY A 63 8.45 1.13 6.20
N THR A 64 7.15 1.38 6.27
CA THR A 64 6.22 0.58 7.11
C THR A 64 6.39 -0.91 6.80
N GLN A 65 6.51 -1.23 5.51
CA GLN A 65 6.89 -2.53 4.99
C GLN A 65 7.69 -2.36 3.69
N GLU A 66 8.71 -3.19 3.52
CA GLU A 66 9.58 -3.23 2.35
C GLU A 66 9.62 -4.66 1.80
N PHE A 67 9.70 -4.79 0.49
CA PHE A 67 9.80 -6.08 -0.18
C PHE A 67 10.41 -5.95 -1.57
N GLU A 68 10.92 -7.07 -2.06
CA GLU A 68 11.38 -7.21 -3.45
C GLU A 68 10.37 -7.99 -4.27
N LEU A 69 10.00 -7.47 -5.43
CA LEU A 69 9.14 -8.15 -6.38
C LEU A 69 9.98 -8.96 -7.35
N THR A 70 9.62 -10.21 -7.57
CA THR A 70 10.19 -11.03 -8.65
C THR A 70 9.59 -10.67 -10.01
N LYS A 71 10.32 -10.93 -11.10
CA LYS A 71 9.77 -10.79 -12.47
C LYS A 71 8.49 -11.61 -12.68
N SER A 72 8.42 -12.81 -12.09
CA SER A 72 7.21 -13.66 -12.15
C SER A 72 6.00 -12.98 -11.52
N GLN A 73 6.17 -12.40 -10.33
CA GLN A 73 5.12 -11.68 -9.61
C GLN A 73 4.61 -10.46 -10.39
N LEU A 74 5.49 -9.74 -11.10
CA LEU A 74 5.11 -8.63 -11.98
C LEU A 74 4.27 -9.05 -13.18
N ILE A 75 4.48 -10.26 -13.70
CA ILE A 75 3.75 -10.79 -14.86
C ILE A 75 2.38 -11.34 -14.41
N SER A 76 2.38 -12.15 -13.35
CA SER A 76 1.18 -12.77 -12.80
C SER A 76 0.25 -11.74 -12.14
N GLY A 77 0.82 -10.69 -11.54
CA GLY A 77 0.11 -9.76 -10.67
C GLY A 77 -0.23 -10.39 -9.32
N GLU A 78 0.65 -11.26 -8.82
CA GLU A 78 0.49 -11.92 -7.52
C GLU A 78 0.31 -10.88 -6.39
N CYS A 79 -0.56 -11.22 -5.44
CA CYS A 79 -0.80 -10.39 -4.27
C CYS A 79 0.31 -10.61 -3.24
N ILE A 80 0.94 -9.51 -2.81
CA ILE A 80 1.88 -9.48 -1.71
C ILE A 80 1.11 -9.13 -0.44
N ASP A 81 1.19 -10.02 0.54
CA ASP A 81 0.52 -9.84 1.82
C ASP A 81 1.17 -8.70 2.64
N LEU A 82 0.32 -7.83 3.16
CA LEU A 82 0.72 -6.78 4.08
C LEU A 82 0.55 -7.23 5.53
N LYS A 83 1.46 -6.76 6.39
CA LYS A 83 1.34 -6.96 7.84
C LYS A 83 0.17 -6.13 8.35
N MET A 84 -1.03 -6.70 8.37
CA MET A 84 -2.28 -6.00 8.77
C MET A 84 -2.12 -5.15 10.02
N VAL A 85 -1.36 -5.60 11.03
CA VAL A 85 -1.07 -4.84 12.27
C VAL A 85 -0.44 -3.46 12.04
N LYS A 86 0.29 -3.28 10.94
CA LYS A 86 0.93 -2.01 10.54
C LYS A 86 0.09 -1.20 9.54
N PHE A 87 -0.96 -1.81 8.98
CA PHE A 87 -1.79 -1.22 7.94
C PHE A 87 -3.27 -1.18 8.35
N LYS A 88 -3.53 -0.92 9.64
CA LYS A 88 -4.90 -0.68 10.14
C LYS A 88 -5.24 0.80 10.08
N ASN A 89 -6.49 1.11 9.78
CA ASN A 89 -7.06 2.46 9.82
C ASN A 89 -6.23 3.49 9.03
N VAL A 90 -5.83 3.12 7.81
CA VAL A 90 -4.94 3.90 6.94
C VAL A 90 -5.75 4.91 6.13
N ASN A 91 -5.38 6.19 6.20
CA ASN A 91 -5.93 7.30 5.43
C ASN A 91 -5.25 7.45 4.07
N PHE A 92 -3.95 7.18 3.99
CA PHE A 92 -3.23 7.16 2.73
C PHE A 92 -2.05 6.19 2.74
N ILE A 93 -1.65 5.73 1.56
CA ILE A 93 -0.43 4.95 1.35
C ILE A 93 0.45 5.64 0.30
N GLN A 94 1.74 5.72 0.60
CA GLN A 94 2.76 6.06 -0.39
C GLN A 94 3.54 4.80 -0.76
N ILE A 95 3.70 4.61 -2.06
CA ILE A 95 4.47 3.54 -2.67
C ILE A 95 5.69 4.19 -3.29
N TYR A 96 6.85 3.85 -2.76
CA TYR A 96 8.14 4.28 -3.28
C TYR A 96 8.85 3.09 -3.90
N ILE A 97 9.44 3.32 -5.06
CA ILE A 97 10.20 2.34 -5.82
C ILE A 97 11.61 2.86 -5.89
N SER A 98 12.54 2.14 -5.28
CA SER A 98 13.95 2.53 -5.21
C SER A 98 14.82 1.86 -6.26
N GLU A 99 14.38 0.72 -6.82
CA GLU A 99 15.17 -0.02 -7.81
C GLU A 99 14.22 -0.71 -8.81
N ASN A 100 14.62 -0.76 -10.08
CA ASN A 100 13.98 -1.55 -11.12
C ASN A 100 14.90 -2.69 -11.58
N TYR A 101 14.56 -3.37 -12.67
CA TYR A 101 15.33 -4.51 -13.18
C TYR A 101 16.48 -4.13 -14.14
N GLY A 102 16.98 -2.90 -14.06
CA GLY A 102 18.18 -2.44 -14.78
C GLY A 102 17.90 -1.55 -15.99
N ASN A 103 16.71 -0.97 -16.10
CA ASN A 103 16.38 -0.02 -17.14
C ASN A 103 16.48 1.42 -16.61
N GLU A 104 16.54 2.41 -17.51
CA GLU A 104 16.66 3.83 -17.16
C GLU A 104 15.43 4.33 -16.39
N ASN A 105 14.24 3.85 -16.78
CA ASN A 105 12.97 4.29 -16.22
C ASN A 105 12.18 3.13 -15.61
N THR A 106 11.32 3.44 -14.65
CA THR A 106 10.38 2.48 -14.06
C THR A 106 9.01 2.62 -14.72
N ARG A 107 8.41 1.49 -15.10
CA ARG A 107 7.05 1.42 -15.65
C ARG A 107 6.17 0.53 -14.80
N ILE A 108 4.92 0.96 -14.61
CA ILE A 108 3.90 0.17 -13.95
C ILE A 108 2.62 0.20 -14.80
N GLY A 109 2.09 -0.99 -15.09
CA GLY A 109 0.83 -1.13 -15.83
C GLY A 109 -0.39 -1.05 -14.94
N ARG A 110 -0.34 -1.72 -13.79
CA ARG A 110 -1.45 -1.73 -12.84
C ARG A 110 -0.94 -1.93 -11.42
N ILE A 111 -1.51 -1.17 -10.50
CA ILE A 111 -1.36 -1.35 -9.06
C ILE A 111 -2.75 -1.71 -8.53
N ASN A 112 -2.86 -2.82 -7.80
CA ASN A 112 -4.04 -3.10 -7.01
C ASN A 112 -3.68 -3.01 -5.53
N ILE A 113 -4.54 -2.36 -4.77
CA ILE A 113 -4.45 -2.27 -3.31
C ILE A 113 -5.67 -3.02 -2.78
N TYR A 114 -5.43 -4.04 -1.97
CA TYR A 114 -6.46 -4.88 -1.37
C TYR A 114 -6.64 -4.48 0.10
N GLY A 115 -7.89 -4.43 0.53
CA GLY A 115 -8.26 -4.03 1.88
C GLY A 115 -9.75 -4.01 2.08
N GLU A 116 -10.14 -3.69 3.31
CA GLU A 116 -11.53 -3.52 3.72
C GLU A 116 -11.73 -2.16 4.41
N LYS A 117 -12.98 -1.72 4.52
CA LYS A 117 -13.29 -0.51 5.28
C LYS A 117 -12.91 -0.73 6.74
N GLY A 118 -12.31 0.29 7.37
CA GLY A 118 -12.00 0.23 8.80
C GLY A 118 -13.26 0.01 9.63
N ASP A 119 -13.09 -0.63 10.79
CA ASP A 119 -14.17 -0.81 11.75
C ASP A 119 -14.60 0.55 12.31
N PHE A 120 -15.68 1.11 11.78
CA PHE A 120 -16.35 2.25 12.37
C PHE A 120 -17.29 1.76 13.48
N VAL A 121 -16.88 1.94 14.73
CA VAL A 121 -17.80 1.79 15.87
C VAL A 121 -18.64 3.06 15.94
N ASP A 122 -19.88 2.97 15.45
CA ASP A 122 -20.87 4.03 15.62
C ASP A 122 -21.32 4.10 17.09
N ILE A 123 -20.64 4.95 17.86
CA ILE A 123 -20.91 5.15 19.30
C ILE A 123 -22.33 5.67 19.58
N THR A 124 -23.06 6.15 18.57
CA THR A 124 -24.48 6.56 18.74
C THR A 124 -25.41 5.35 18.89
N LYS A 125 -24.96 4.15 18.52
CA LYS A 125 -25.71 2.89 18.70
C LYS A 125 -25.38 2.18 20.01
N TRP A 126 -24.45 2.70 20.80
CA TRP A 126 -24.11 2.12 22.09
C TRP A 126 -25.21 2.42 23.12
N LYS A 127 -25.84 1.37 23.65
CA LYS A 127 -26.77 1.48 24.78
C LYS A 127 -26.04 1.08 26.07
N PRO A 128 -25.98 1.95 27.08
CA PRO A 128 -25.47 1.56 28.39
C PRO A 128 -26.37 0.47 28.97
N TYR A 129 -25.78 -0.63 29.42
CA TYR A 129 -26.49 -1.64 30.20
C TYR A 129 -26.98 -0.99 31.49
N ARG A 130 -28.31 -0.92 31.70
CA ARG A 130 -28.88 -0.57 33.00
C ARG A 130 -29.10 -1.86 33.76
N GLU A 131 -28.39 -2.03 34.87
CA GLU A 131 -28.75 -3.05 35.87
C GLU A 131 -30.14 -2.70 36.43
N GLU A 132 -31.14 -3.53 36.13
CA GLU A 132 -32.40 -3.48 36.85
C GLU A 132 -32.14 -3.98 38.27
N LYS A 133 -32.22 -3.07 39.25
CA LYS A 133 -32.16 -3.46 40.66
C LYS A 133 -33.26 -4.49 40.92
N PRO A 134 -32.94 -5.67 41.48
CA PRO A 134 -33.96 -6.65 41.81
C PRO A 134 -34.97 -6.04 42.80
N PRO A 135 -36.26 -6.41 42.70
CA PRO A 135 -37.29 -5.88 43.59
C PRO A 135 -36.95 -6.23 45.04
N LEU A 136 -37.02 -5.25 45.93
CA LEU A 136 -36.91 -5.49 47.36
C LEU A 136 -38.12 -6.33 47.79
N SER A 137 -37.82 -7.51 48.35
CA SER A 137 -38.74 -8.45 49.00
C SER A 137 -39.37 -7.87 50.26
#